data_AF-A0A940M7H9-F1
#
_entry.id   AF-A0A940M7H9-F1
#
_cell.length_a   1.000
_cell.length_b   1.000
_cell.length_c   1.000
_cell.angle_alpha   90.00
_cell.angle_beta   90.00
_cell.angle_gamma   90.00
#
_symmetry.space_group_name_H-M   'P 1'
#
loop_
_entity.id
_entity.type
_entity.pdbx_description
1 polymer ?
#
loop_
_entity_poly.entity_id
_entity_poly.type
_entity_poly.pdbx_seq_one_letter_code
_entity_poly.pdbx_strand_id
1 'polypeptide(L)'
;MAAPMEGAAPRRPVLWGTGAPVWIAALLALAVVGFWKSYISRVGAADAITHLHAGLMLAWFAMLFAQPVLVRTRRLALHRQVGRLSYVLVPAIVLTCVMLSRVRMAAVAPQGFGMQRVFLYLGLSAAAMFLLFWGLAIAWRRDAALHARYMVGTALVMIDPALARIVGGLAPQLGIGVLWISYGVVFTILGLLVRRDRGRHGRSAFVLQLALFVTNFVMIHLVPGTAAWQVFARGWGGLAPG
;
A
#
# COMPACT_ATOMS: atom_id res chain seq x y z
N MET A 1 -34.13 -47.77 -13.33
CA MET A 1 -32.73 -47.75 -12.89
C MET A 1 -32.21 -46.34 -13.16
N ALA A 2 -32.31 -45.44 -12.17
CA ALA A 2 -31.93 -44.04 -12.31
C ALA A 2 -30.44 -43.87 -11.98
N ALA A 3 -29.68 -43.27 -12.89
CA ALA A 3 -28.26 -42.99 -12.68
C ALA A 3 -28.07 -41.96 -11.55
N PRO A 4 -27.03 -42.08 -10.70
CA PRO A 4 -26.76 -41.08 -9.70
C PRO A 4 -26.22 -39.82 -10.37
N MET A 5 -26.88 -38.69 -10.08
CA MET A 5 -26.40 -37.35 -10.40
C MET A 5 -25.07 -37.12 -9.66
N GLU A 6 -23.95 -37.21 -10.37
CA GLU A 6 -22.65 -36.76 -9.85
C GLU A 6 -22.76 -35.30 -9.44
N GLY A 7 -22.75 -35.05 -8.12
CA GLY A 7 -22.69 -33.71 -7.58
C GLY A 7 -21.44 -33.00 -8.07
N ALA A 8 -21.62 -32.04 -8.97
CA ALA A 8 -20.55 -31.18 -9.43
C ALA A 8 -19.82 -30.57 -8.23
N ALA A 9 -18.54 -30.96 -8.05
CA ALA A 9 -17.72 -30.43 -6.97
C ALA A 9 -17.74 -28.89 -7.01
N PRO A 10 -17.97 -28.20 -5.89
CA PRO A 10 -18.07 -26.75 -5.88
C PRO A 10 -16.78 -26.16 -6.43
N ARG A 11 -16.88 -25.45 -7.56
CA ARG A 11 -15.76 -24.68 -8.15
C ARG A 11 -15.22 -23.76 -7.05
N ARG A 12 -14.00 -24.05 -6.58
CA ARG A 12 -13.31 -23.18 -5.62
C ARG A 12 -13.32 -21.78 -6.22
N PRO A 13 -13.80 -20.73 -5.52
CA PRO A 13 -13.78 -19.38 -6.07
C PRO A 13 -12.32 -18.95 -6.26
N VAL A 14 -11.80 -19.10 -7.49
CA VAL A 14 -10.44 -18.77 -7.91
C VAL A 14 -10.30 -17.26 -8.12
N LEU A 15 -10.78 -16.43 -7.18
CA LEU A 15 -10.46 -15.01 -7.21
C LEU A 15 -8.99 -14.76 -6.84
N TRP A 16 -8.43 -15.64 -6.01
CA TRP A 16 -7.12 -15.47 -5.38
C TRP A 16 -6.19 -16.59 -5.80
N GLY A 17 -5.83 -16.59 -7.07
CA GLY A 17 -5.18 -17.75 -7.66
C GLY A 17 -4.33 -17.40 -8.85
N THR A 18 -4.93 -17.07 -9.99
CA THR A 18 -4.30 -17.01 -11.33
C THR A 18 -3.94 -15.60 -11.82
N GLY A 19 -4.61 -14.55 -11.32
CA GLY A 19 -4.31 -13.15 -11.71
C GLY A 19 -3.27 -12.41 -10.87
N ALA A 20 -2.86 -12.93 -9.70
CA ALA A 20 -2.08 -12.15 -8.73
C ALA A 20 -0.75 -11.57 -9.27
N PRO A 21 0.14 -12.32 -9.95
CA PRO A 21 1.36 -11.79 -10.55
C PRO A 21 1.10 -10.69 -11.59
N VAL A 22 -0.01 -10.78 -12.35
CA VAL A 22 -0.37 -9.73 -13.33
C VAL A 22 -0.72 -8.44 -12.61
N TRP A 23 -1.55 -8.52 -11.55
CA TRP A 23 -1.88 -7.35 -10.73
C TRP A 23 -0.66 -6.75 -10.05
N ILE A 24 0.25 -7.58 -9.53
CA ILE A 24 1.48 -7.12 -8.89
C ILE A 24 2.44 -6.49 -9.91
N ALA A 25 2.55 -7.07 -11.11
CA ALA A 25 3.33 -6.49 -12.20
C ALA A 25 2.74 -5.15 -12.66
N ALA A 26 1.41 -5.05 -12.75
CA ALA A 26 0.74 -3.80 -13.06
C ALA A 26 0.97 -2.74 -11.97
N LEU A 27 0.94 -3.13 -10.68
CA LEU A 27 1.26 -2.25 -9.57
C LEU A 27 2.74 -1.82 -9.58
N LEU A 28 3.66 -2.72 -9.90
CA LEU A 28 5.07 -2.40 -10.08
C LEU A 28 5.28 -1.43 -11.25
N ALA A 29 4.62 -1.65 -12.39
CA ALA A 29 4.66 -0.74 -13.52
C ALA A 29 4.10 0.64 -13.15
N LEU A 30 2.97 0.68 -12.44
CA LEU A 30 2.39 1.91 -11.90
C LEU A 30 3.39 2.63 -10.98
N ALA A 31 4.07 1.90 -10.08
CA ALA A 31 5.10 2.45 -9.22
C ALA A 31 6.30 2.98 -10.01
N VAL A 32 6.79 2.26 -11.01
CA VAL A 32 7.90 2.73 -11.87
C VAL A 32 7.52 4.03 -12.58
N VAL A 33 6.33 4.10 -13.18
CA VAL A 33 5.85 5.32 -13.87
C VAL A 33 5.64 6.46 -12.87
N GLY A 34 4.97 6.20 -11.75
CA GLY A 34 4.67 7.22 -10.75
C GLY A 34 5.91 7.78 -10.06
N PHE A 35 6.94 6.96 -9.86
CA PHE A 35 8.20 7.40 -9.26
C PHE A 35 9.25 7.81 -10.28
N TRP A 36 8.93 7.82 -11.58
CA TRP A 36 9.88 8.15 -12.65
C TRP A 36 10.52 9.53 -12.43
N LYS A 37 9.71 10.58 -12.42
CA LYS A 37 10.19 11.97 -12.23
C LYS A 37 10.77 12.22 -10.84
N SER A 38 10.20 11.61 -9.81
CA SER A 38 10.55 11.89 -8.41
C SER A 38 11.80 11.14 -7.92
N TYR A 39 12.19 10.05 -8.58
CA TYR A 39 13.31 9.22 -8.15
C TYR A 39 14.10 8.64 -9.31
N ILE A 40 13.47 7.87 -10.21
CA ILE A 40 14.20 7.06 -11.21
C ILE A 40 15.04 7.93 -12.16
N SER A 41 14.47 9.03 -12.67
CA SER A 41 15.18 9.97 -13.55
C SER A 41 16.22 10.82 -12.82
N ARG A 42 16.33 10.70 -11.49
CA ARG A 42 17.23 11.46 -10.62
C ARG A 42 18.02 10.55 -9.68
N VAL A 43 18.21 9.29 -10.06
CA VAL A 43 18.81 8.27 -9.20
C VAL A 43 20.20 8.70 -8.71
N GLY A 44 21.03 9.33 -9.55
CA GLY A 44 22.36 9.81 -9.13
C GLY A 44 22.37 10.99 -8.15
N ALA A 45 21.22 11.64 -7.94
CA ALA A 45 21.07 12.79 -7.05
C ALA A 45 20.25 12.48 -5.79
N ALA A 46 19.74 11.25 -5.65
CA ALA A 46 18.96 10.85 -4.49
C ALA A 46 19.87 10.61 -3.28
N ASP A 47 19.35 10.91 -2.08
CA ASP A 47 20.08 10.62 -0.84
C ASP A 47 20.07 9.12 -0.50
N ALA A 48 20.97 8.73 0.41
CA ALA A 48 21.14 7.33 0.81
C ALA A 48 19.86 6.71 1.42
N ILE A 49 19.06 7.50 2.15
CA ILE A 49 17.81 7.01 2.76
C ILE A 49 16.73 6.74 1.70
N THR A 50 16.67 7.56 0.66
CA THR A 50 15.77 7.37 -0.49
C THR A 50 16.17 6.12 -1.27
N HIS A 51 17.47 5.91 -1.51
CA HIS A 51 17.96 4.68 -2.14
C HIS A 51 17.61 3.43 -1.33
N LEU A 52 17.86 3.47 -0.01
CA LEU A 52 17.55 2.36 0.88
C LEU A 52 16.04 2.06 0.87
N HIS A 53 15.20 3.07 1.02
CA HIS A 53 13.74 2.88 0.98
C HIS A 53 13.28 2.30 -0.36
N ALA A 54 13.77 2.83 -1.49
CA ALA A 54 13.43 2.34 -2.83
C ALA A 54 13.87 0.88 -3.03
N GLY A 55 15.07 0.51 -2.57
CA GLY A 55 15.57 -0.87 -2.63
C GLY A 55 14.73 -1.85 -1.79
N LEU A 56 14.35 -1.45 -0.58
CA LEU A 56 13.47 -2.24 0.28
C LEU A 56 12.07 -2.40 -0.34
N MET A 57 11.52 -1.34 -0.93
CA MET A 57 10.24 -1.41 -1.64
C MET A 57 10.31 -2.33 -2.86
N LEU A 58 11.41 -2.28 -3.63
CA LEU A 58 11.62 -3.21 -4.75
C LEU A 58 11.71 -4.67 -4.27
N ALA A 59 12.42 -4.93 -3.17
CA ALA A 59 12.46 -6.25 -2.55
C ALA A 59 11.07 -6.71 -2.09
N TRP A 60 10.23 -5.79 -1.60
CA TRP A 60 8.84 -6.10 -1.25
C TRP A 60 7.99 -6.45 -2.48
N PHE A 61 8.11 -5.71 -3.57
CA PHE A 61 7.45 -6.05 -4.84
C PHE A 61 7.89 -7.42 -5.36
N ALA A 62 9.19 -7.70 -5.32
CA ALA A 62 9.73 -9.01 -5.69
C ALA A 62 9.16 -10.13 -4.80
N MET A 63 9.07 -9.89 -3.49
CA MET A 63 8.43 -10.83 -2.57
C MET A 63 6.95 -11.03 -2.93
N LEU A 64 6.16 -9.96 -3.05
CA LEU A 64 4.74 -10.03 -3.41
C LEU A 64 4.53 -10.82 -4.69
N PHE A 65 5.38 -10.64 -5.70
CA PHE A 65 5.32 -11.37 -6.97
C PHE A 65 5.68 -12.85 -6.82
N ALA A 66 6.76 -13.15 -6.08
CA ALA A 66 7.23 -14.51 -5.88
C ALA A 66 6.24 -15.37 -5.06
N GLN A 67 5.60 -14.81 -4.03
CA GLN A 67 4.71 -15.57 -3.14
C GLN A 67 3.60 -16.37 -3.86
N PRO A 68 2.75 -15.78 -4.72
CA PRO A 68 1.72 -16.53 -5.45
C PRO A 68 2.31 -17.51 -6.47
N VAL A 69 3.47 -17.23 -7.06
CA VAL A 69 4.16 -18.17 -7.96
C VAL A 69 4.62 -19.42 -7.20
N LEU A 70 5.19 -19.25 -6.01
CA LEU A 70 5.61 -20.35 -5.14
C LEU A 70 4.40 -21.20 -4.69
N VAL A 71 3.26 -20.57 -4.41
CA VAL A 71 2.01 -21.29 -4.08
C VAL A 71 1.52 -22.11 -5.28
N ARG A 72 1.47 -21.52 -6.49
CA ARG A 72 1.02 -22.22 -7.71
C ARG A 72 1.91 -23.40 -8.09
N THR A 73 3.22 -23.23 -7.95
CA THR A 73 4.21 -24.28 -8.21
C THR A 73 4.31 -25.29 -7.06
N ARG A 74 3.41 -25.22 -6.07
CA ARG A 74 3.33 -26.09 -4.88
C ARG A 74 4.59 -26.08 -4.02
N ARG A 75 5.45 -25.07 -4.15
CA ARG A 75 6.69 -24.88 -3.36
C ARG A 75 6.40 -24.18 -2.03
N LEU A 76 5.51 -24.77 -1.22
CA LEU A 76 5.02 -24.16 0.01
C LEU A 76 6.11 -23.98 1.10
N ALA A 77 7.14 -24.81 1.09
CA ALA A 77 8.29 -24.64 1.98
C ALA A 77 9.04 -23.33 1.68
N LEU A 78 9.31 -23.06 0.40
CA LEU A 78 9.95 -21.81 -0.04
C LEU A 78 9.05 -20.59 0.23
N HIS A 79 7.73 -20.70 -0.03
CA HIS A 79 6.76 -19.65 0.31
C HIS A 79 6.90 -19.22 1.78
N ARG A 80 6.97 -20.20 2.70
CA ARG A 80 7.16 -19.94 4.13
C ARG A 80 8.54 -19.37 4.45
N GLN A 81 9.61 -19.87 3.84
CA GLN A 81 10.98 -19.38 4.07
C GLN A 81 11.13 -17.93 3.60
N VAL A 82 10.75 -17.63 2.35
CA VAL A 82 10.78 -16.28 1.79
C VAL A 82 9.84 -15.36 2.58
N GLY A 83 8.67 -15.85 2.99
CA GLY A 83 7.71 -15.08 3.81
C GLY A 83 8.28 -14.65 5.16
N ARG A 84 9.20 -15.42 5.78
CA ARG A 84 9.87 -15.02 7.02
C ARG A 84 10.78 -13.81 6.84
N LEU A 85 11.33 -13.58 5.65
CA LEU A 85 12.12 -12.38 5.38
C LEU A 85 11.29 -11.09 5.55
N SER A 86 9.95 -11.18 5.44
CA SER A 86 9.07 -10.02 5.69
C SER A 86 9.14 -9.48 7.11
N TYR A 87 9.54 -10.30 8.09
CA TYR A 87 9.71 -9.87 9.48
C TYR A 87 10.82 -8.84 9.68
N VAL A 88 11.81 -8.81 8.78
CA VAL A 88 12.87 -7.79 8.78
C VAL A 88 12.54 -6.71 7.74
N LEU A 89 12.09 -7.13 6.56
CA LEU A 89 11.85 -6.23 5.44
C LEU A 89 10.75 -5.20 5.74
N VAL A 90 9.62 -5.60 6.32
CA VAL A 90 8.49 -4.68 6.58
C VAL A 90 8.84 -3.63 7.64
N PRO A 91 9.41 -3.99 8.81
CA PRO A 91 9.90 -2.98 9.75
C PRO A 91 10.94 -2.03 9.14
N ALA A 92 11.85 -2.53 8.30
CA ALA A 92 12.83 -1.68 7.61
C ALA A 92 12.16 -0.69 6.63
N ILE A 93 11.14 -1.12 5.89
CA ILE A 93 10.35 -0.25 5.00
C ILE A 93 9.66 0.85 5.80
N VAL A 94 9.00 0.49 6.91
CA VAL A 94 8.30 1.44 7.78
C VAL A 94 9.29 2.44 8.39
N LEU A 95 10.40 1.96 8.92
CA LEU A 95 11.44 2.80 9.51
C LEU A 95 12.01 3.78 8.49
N THR A 96 12.37 3.31 7.30
CA THR A 96 12.90 4.18 6.25
C THR A 96 11.87 5.16 5.72
N CYS A 97 10.58 4.80 5.69
CA CYS A 97 9.50 5.72 5.37
C CYS A 97 9.40 6.86 6.42
N VAL A 98 9.47 6.51 7.70
CA VAL A 98 9.48 7.47 8.82
C VAL A 98 10.69 8.40 8.72
N MET A 99 11.89 7.86 8.50
CA MET A 99 13.11 8.66 8.33
C MET A 99 13.01 9.60 7.13
N LEU A 100 12.52 9.11 6.00
CA LEU A 100 12.32 9.91 4.79
C LEU A 100 11.31 11.04 5.00
N SER A 101 10.23 10.78 5.74
CA SER A 101 9.25 11.81 6.09
C SER A 101 9.86 12.93 6.95
N ARG A 102 10.80 12.58 7.84
CA ARG A 102 11.53 13.52 8.69
C ARG A 102 12.50 14.36 7.88
N VAL A 103 13.34 13.74 7.06
CA VAL A 103 14.30 14.44 6.19
C VAL A 103 13.57 15.42 5.26
N ARG A 104 12.47 15.00 4.64
CA ARG A 104 11.70 15.87 3.74
C ARG A 104 10.99 17.01 4.47
N MET A 105 10.52 16.79 5.69
CA MET A 105 9.92 17.86 6.50
C MET A 105 10.99 18.86 6.97
N ALA A 106 12.17 18.40 7.37
CA ALA A 106 13.27 19.27 7.80
C ALA A 106 13.81 20.15 6.67
N ALA A 107 13.78 19.67 5.42
CA ALA A 107 14.24 20.40 4.25
C ALA A 107 13.18 21.33 3.61
N VAL A 108 11.99 21.48 4.22
CA VAL A 108 10.91 22.26 3.61
C VAL A 108 11.14 23.77 3.77
N ALA A 109 10.97 24.52 2.69
CA ALA A 109 10.90 25.97 2.75
C ALA A 109 9.56 26.44 3.37
N PRO A 110 9.49 27.63 4.02
CA PRO A 110 8.26 28.11 4.67
C PRO A 110 7.01 28.08 3.78
N GLN A 111 7.14 28.50 2.52
CA GLN A 111 6.07 28.50 1.52
C GLN A 111 5.59 27.08 1.14
N GLY A 112 6.42 26.06 1.33
CA GLY A 112 6.11 24.66 1.03
C GLY A 112 5.45 23.90 2.19
N PHE A 113 5.43 24.48 3.40
CA PHE A 113 4.95 23.81 4.60
C PHE A 113 3.50 23.32 4.47
N GLY A 114 2.63 24.12 3.84
CA GLY A 114 1.21 23.81 3.68
C GLY A 114 0.94 22.50 2.93
N MET A 115 1.75 22.19 1.90
CA MET A 115 1.67 20.93 1.17
C MET A 115 2.45 19.82 1.87
N GLN A 116 3.63 20.14 2.41
CA GLN A 116 4.50 19.16 3.05
C GLN A 116 3.88 18.52 4.29
N ARG A 117 3.07 19.25 5.07
CA ARG A 117 2.32 18.68 6.20
C ARG A 117 1.28 17.64 5.78
N VAL A 118 0.72 17.75 4.57
CA VAL A 118 -0.20 16.77 3.99
C VAL A 118 0.59 15.53 3.55
N PHE A 119 1.75 15.72 2.91
CA PHE A 119 2.63 14.60 2.55
C PHE A 119 3.21 13.87 3.75
N LEU A 120 3.50 14.56 4.86
CA LEU A 120 3.86 13.93 6.12
C LEU A 120 2.73 13.01 6.61
N TYR A 121 1.49 13.52 6.62
CA TYR A 121 0.33 12.71 7.01
C TYR A 121 0.19 11.49 6.11
N LEU A 122 0.26 11.69 4.79
CA LEU A 122 0.13 10.61 3.82
C LEU A 122 1.21 9.54 4.00
N GLY A 123 2.47 9.94 4.22
CA GLY A 123 3.57 9.01 4.46
C GLY A 123 3.40 8.19 5.73
N LEU A 124 3.08 8.86 6.85
CA LEU A 124 2.92 8.18 8.14
C LEU A 124 1.67 7.29 8.17
N SER A 125 0.55 7.75 7.62
CA SER A 125 -0.66 6.95 7.53
C SER A 125 -0.50 5.75 6.60
N ALA A 126 0.15 5.90 5.44
CA ALA A 126 0.46 4.79 4.55
C ALA A 126 1.37 3.75 5.24
N ALA A 127 2.40 4.19 5.96
CA ALA A 127 3.28 3.30 6.72
C ALA A 127 2.51 2.54 7.81
N ALA A 128 1.62 3.23 8.54
CA ALA A 128 0.77 2.62 9.56
C ALA A 128 -0.22 1.60 8.98
N MET A 129 -0.90 1.94 7.88
CA MET A 129 -1.82 1.03 7.19
C MET A 129 -1.10 -0.18 6.59
N PHE A 130 0.07 0.03 5.98
CA PHE A 130 0.92 -1.04 5.46
C PHE A 130 1.33 -2.01 6.57
N LEU A 131 1.81 -1.49 7.70
CA LEU A 131 2.18 -2.29 8.87
C LEU A 131 0.97 -3.04 9.45
N LEU A 132 -0.18 -2.38 9.57
CA LEU A 132 -1.42 -2.99 10.06
C LEU A 132 -1.88 -4.13 9.17
N PHE A 133 -1.96 -3.91 7.85
CA PHE A 133 -2.41 -4.94 6.91
C PHE A 133 -1.44 -6.11 6.84
N TRP A 134 -0.13 -5.84 6.85
CA TRP A 134 0.87 -6.91 6.97
C TRP A 134 0.72 -7.67 8.29
N GLY A 135 0.58 -6.96 9.42
CA GLY A 135 0.41 -7.56 10.74
C GLY A 135 -0.83 -8.45 10.82
N LEU A 136 -1.96 -7.99 10.28
CA LEU A 136 -3.19 -8.79 10.15
C LEU A 136 -2.97 -10.00 9.24
N ALA A 137 -2.27 -9.85 8.11
CA ALA A 137 -1.96 -10.96 7.22
C ALA A 137 -1.12 -12.04 7.92
N ILE A 138 -0.15 -11.66 8.74
CA ILE A 138 0.69 -12.58 9.50
C ILE A 138 -0.06 -13.21 10.69
N ALA A 139 -0.89 -12.44 11.39
CA ALA A 139 -1.72 -12.92 12.48
C ALA A 139 -2.64 -14.05 12.01
N TRP A 140 -3.24 -13.86 10.82
CA TRP A 140 -4.11 -14.83 10.18
C TRP A 140 -3.40 -15.78 9.20
N ARG A 141 -2.07 -15.95 9.27
CA ARG A 141 -1.30 -16.81 8.35
C ARG A 141 -1.73 -18.28 8.31
N ARG A 142 -2.42 -18.76 9.35
CA ARG A 142 -2.99 -20.12 9.42
C ARG A 142 -4.30 -20.25 8.64
N ASP A 143 -4.96 -19.12 8.36
CA ASP A 143 -6.12 -19.05 7.47
C ASP A 143 -5.72 -18.43 6.13
N ALA A 144 -5.51 -19.27 5.13
CA ALA A 144 -5.01 -18.83 3.82
C ALA A 144 -5.91 -17.78 3.15
N ALA A 145 -7.22 -17.80 3.41
CA ALA A 145 -8.16 -16.85 2.82
C ALA A 145 -7.99 -15.47 3.46
N LEU A 146 -7.98 -15.37 4.79
CA LEU A 146 -7.75 -14.10 5.48
C LEU A 146 -6.33 -13.56 5.25
N HIS A 147 -5.32 -14.44 5.31
CA HIS A 147 -3.94 -14.07 4.97
C HIS A 147 -3.85 -13.38 3.61
N ALA A 148 -4.38 -14.01 2.55
CA ALA A 148 -4.33 -13.46 1.20
C ALA A 148 -5.08 -12.12 1.10
N ARG A 149 -6.25 -11.98 1.73
CA ARG A 149 -7.03 -10.73 1.72
C ARG A 149 -6.30 -9.58 2.39
N TYR A 150 -5.64 -9.81 3.51
CA TYR A 150 -4.86 -8.76 4.18
C TYR A 150 -3.56 -8.44 3.42
N MET A 151 -2.94 -9.42 2.75
CA MET A 151 -1.84 -9.15 1.82
C MET A 151 -2.27 -8.21 0.68
N VAL A 152 -3.50 -8.30 0.17
CA VAL A 152 -4.03 -7.33 -0.81
C VAL A 152 -4.04 -5.92 -0.24
N GLY A 153 -4.40 -5.74 1.04
CA GLY A 153 -4.37 -4.44 1.71
C GLY A 153 -3.00 -3.77 1.62
N THR A 154 -1.92 -4.54 1.77
CA THR A 154 -0.54 -4.02 1.65
C THR A 154 -0.23 -3.48 0.24
N ALA A 155 -0.83 -4.07 -0.79
CA ALA A 155 -0.67 -3.63 -2.18
C ALA A 155 -1.55 -2.41 -2.50
N LEU A 156 -2.77 -2.36 -1.95
CA LEU A 156 -3.70 -1.23 -2.14
C LEU A 156 -3.12 0.09 -1.60
N VAL A 157 -2.40 0.05 -0.49
CA VAL A 157 -1.73 1.23 0.10
C VAL A 157 -0.74 1.87 -0.88
N MET A 158 -0.18 1.09 -1.82
CA MET A 158 0.84 1.57 -2.77
C MET A 158 0.25 2.25 -4.01
N ILE A 159 -1.04 2.04 -4.29
CA ILE A 159 -1.70 2.62 -5.47
C ILE A 159 -1.71 4.14 -5.35
N ASP A 160 -2.11 4.66 -4.19
CA ASP A 160 -2.24 6.09 -3.96
C ASP A 160 -0.95 6.90 -4.25
N PRO A 161 0.20 6.61 -3.60
CA PRO A 161 1.41 7.38 -3.83
C PRO A 161 1.91 7.30 -5.28
N ALA A 162 1.74 6.17 -5.97
CA ALA A 162 2.14 6.05 -7.35
C ALA A 162 1.22 6.86 -8.28
N LEU A 163 -0.10 6.69 -8.13
CA LEU A 163 -1.08 7.35 -8.99
C LEU A 163 -1.14 8.86 -8.75
N ALA A 164 -1.04 9.31 -7.50
CA ALA A 164 -1.03 10.73 -7.15
C ALA A 164 0.16 11.47 -7.79
N ARG A 165 1.32 10.82 -7.93
CA ARG A 165 2.48 11.40 -8.63
C ARG A 165 2.27 11.50 -10.13
N ILE A 166 1.64 10.49 -10.75
CA ILE A 166 1.32 10.53 -12.19
C ILE A 166 0.34 11.67 -12.46
N VAL A 167 -0.81 11.65 -11.79
CA VAL A 167 -1.88 12.62 -12.03
C VAL A 167 -1.44 14.03 -11.63
N GLY A 168 -0.76 14.20 -10.48
CA GLY A 168 -0.23 15.50 -10.07
C GLY A 168 0.85 16.04 -11.01
N GLY A 169 1.58 15.16 -11.71
CA GLY A 169 2.54 15.54 -12.74
C GLY A 169 1.92 15.88 -14.11
N LEU A 170 0.71 15.40 -14.39
CA LEU A 170 -0.03 15.65 -15.64
C LEU A 170 -1.02 16.82 -15.51
N ALA A 171 -1.60 17.00 -14.33
CA ALA A 171 -2.56 18.04 -14.02
C ALA A 171 -2.20 18.75 -12.69
N PRO A 172 -1.10 19.54 -12.65
CA PRO A 172 -0.65 20.21 -11.43
C PRO A 172 -1.70 21.12 -10.80
N GLN A 173 -2.60 21.70 -11.61
CA GLN A 173 -3.69 22.57 -11.19
C GLN A 173 -4.68 21.90 -10.21
N LEU A 174 -4.71 20.56 -10.16
CA LEU A 174 -5.56 19.84 -9.22
C LEU A 174 -5.06 19.93 -7.77
N GLY A 175 -3.76 20.19 -7.54
CA GLY A 175 -3.17 20.24 -6.21
C GLY A 175 -3.53 18.99 -5.37
N ILE A 176 -4.13 19.21 -4.19
CA ILE A 176 -4.57 18.14 -3.27
C ILE A 176 -5.79 17.38 -3.84
N GLY A 177 -6.51 17.95 -4.79
CA GLY A 177 -7.65 17.31 -5.48
C GLY A 177 -7.30 15.98 -6.15
N VAL A 178 -6.01 15.73 -6.44
CA VAL A 178 -5.51 14.44 -6.95
C VAL A 178 -5.87 13.25 -6.04
N LEU A 179 -6.00 13.48 -4.74
CA LEU A 179 -6.34 12.45 -3.76
C LEU A 179 -7.73 11.86 -4.01
N TRP A 180 -8.67 12.64 -4.56
CA TRP A 180 -10.00 12.13 -4.91
C TRP A 180 -9.94 11.10 -6.03
N ILE A 181 -9.05 11.30 -7.00
CA ILE A 181 -8.84 10.38 -8.12
C ILE A 181 -8.16 9.10 -7.62
N SER A 182 -7.07 9.24 -6.86
CA SER A 182 -6.32 8.08 -6.38
C SER A 182 -7.13 7.23 -5.40
N TYR A 183 -7.82 7.83 -4.43
CA TYR A 183 -8.71 7.10 -3.53
C TYR A 183 -9.96 6.59 -4.24
N GLY A 184 -10.48 7.30 -5.25
CA GLY A 184 -11.59 6.83 -6.07
C GLY A 184 -11.27 5.50 -6.76
N VAL A 185 -10.05 5.34 -7.27
CA VAL A 185 -9.57 4.06 -7.82
C VAL A 185 -9.50 2.98 -6.73
N VAL A 186 -8.93 3.29 -5.56
CA VAL A 186 -8.83 2.34 -4.44
C VAL A 186 -10.22 1.90 -3.95
N PHE A 187 -11.16 2.83 -3.79
CA PHE A 187 -12.55 2.55 -3.39
C PHE A 187 -13.29 1.73 -4.44
N THR A 188 -13.06 2.00 -5.72
CA THR A 188 -13.64 1.20 -6.80
C THR A 188 -13.13 -0.25 -6.73
N ILE A 189 -11.82 -0.44 -6.57
CA ILE A 189 -11.22 -1.77 -6.42
C ILE A 189 -11.80 -2.46 -5.17
N LEU A 190 -11.76 -1.82 -4.01
CA LEU A 190 -12.29 -2.38 -2.77
C LEU A 190 -13.79 -2.70 -2.85
N GLY A 191 -14.61 -1.83 -3.43
CA GLY A 191 -16.04 -2.08 -3.64
C GLY A 191 -16.29 -3.29 -4.53
N LEU A 192 -15.50 -3.46 -5.59
CA LEU A 192 -15.55 -4.66 -6.44
C LEU A 192 -15.13 -5.92 -5.67
N LEU A 193 -14.10 -5.84 -4.82
CA LEU A 193 -13.64 -6.95 -3.98
C LEU A 193 -14.70 -7.34 -2.94
N VAL A 194 -15.28 -6.36 -2.23
CA VAL A 194 -16.37 -6.55 -1.27
C VAL A 194 -17.60 -7.20 -1.92
N ARG A 195 -17.93 -6.81 -3.16
CA ARG A 195 -19.08 -7.37 -3.90
C ARG A 195 -18.85 -8.80 -4.35
N ARG A 196 -17.63 -9.10 -4.85
CA ARG A 196 -17.27 -10.39 -5.46
C ARG A 196 -16.84 -11.45 -4.46
N ASP A 197 -16.31 -11.07 -3.30
CA ASP A 197 -15.79 -12.04 -2.34
C ASP A 197 -16.92 -12.74 -1.57
N ARG A 198 -17.16 -14.00 -1.96
CA ARG A 198 -18.13 -14.91 -1.34
C ARG A 198 -17.46 -16.13 -0.69
N GLY A 199 -16.14 -16.08 -0.47
CA GLY A 199 -15.37 -17.20 0.10
C GLY A 199 -15.60 -17.41 1.60
N ARG A 200 -14.85 -18.34 2.20
CA ARG A 200 -14.80 -18.56 3.67
C ARG A 200 -14.48 -17.23 4.37
N HIS A 201 -15.22 -16.86 5.43
CA HIS A 201 -15.24 -15.54 6.09
C HIS A 201 -15.98 -14.41 5.35
N GLY A 202 -16.55 -14.67 4.18
CA GLY A 202 -17.26 -13.67 3.38
C GLY A 202 -16.38 -12.46 3.04
N ARG A 203 -16.99 -11.28 3.06
CA ARG A 203 -16.38 -10.00 2.66
C ARG A 203 -15.74 -9.20 3.82
N SER A 204 -15.68 -9.76 5.03
CA SER A 204 -15.34 -9.02 6.25
C SER A 204 -13.98 -8.32 6.20
N ALA A 205 -12.93 -9.02 5.73
CA ALA A 205 -11.60 -8.43 5.63
C ALA A 205 -11.54 -7.24 4.65
N PHE A 206 -12.29 -7.29 3.54
CA PHE A 206 -12.36 -6.18 2.60
C PHE A 206 -13.26 -5.04 3.09
N VAL A 207 -14.31 -5.35 3.86
CA VAL A 207 -15.11 -4.32 4.54
C VAL A 207 -14.26 -3.58 5.57
N LEU A 208 -13.44 -4.28 6.35
CA LEU A 208 -12.49 -3.66 7.28
C LEU A 208 -11.48 -2.78 6.53
N GLN A 209 -10.88 -3.29 5.45
CA GLN A 209 -9.96 -2.49 4.62
C GLN A 209 -10.66 -1.24 4.07
N LEU A 210 -11.87 -1.38 3.53
CA LEU A 210 -12.68 -0.24 3.05
C LEU A 210 -12.93 0.78 4.16
N ALA A 211 -13.35 0.35 5.34
CA ALA A 211 -13.57 1.23 6.48
C ALA A 211 -12.29 1.98 6.88
N LEU A 212 -11.13 1.31 6.87
CA LEU A 212 -9.84 1.92 7.16
C LEU A 212 -9.42 2.93 6.09
N PHE A 213 -9.61 2.63 4.80
CA PHE A 213 -9.34 3.58 3.71
C PHE A 213 -10.29 4.77 3.72
N VAL A 214 -11.58 4.57 4.03
CA VAL A 214 -12.55 5.68 4.19
C VAL A 214 -12.16 6.55 5.38
N THR A 215 -11.80 5.93 6.50
CA THR A 215 -11.31 6.66 7.68
C THR A 215 -10.07 7.48 7.33
N ASN A 216 -9.08 6.86 6.67
CA ASN A 216 -7.87 7.55 6.25
C ASN A 216 -8.16 8.72 5.28
N PHE A 217 -9.10 8.52 4.35
CA PHE A 217 -9.51 9.54 3.39
C PHE A 217 -10.21 10.73 4.06
N VAL A 218 -11.04 10.49 5.07
CA VAL A 218 -11.61 11.58 5.87
C VAL A 218 -10.50 12.28 6.66
N MET A 219 -9.64 11.50 7.33
CA MET A 219 -8.60 12.06 8.20
C MET A 219 -7.54 12.87 7.45
N ILE A 220 -7.16 12.51 6.21
CA ILE A 220 -6.22 13.30 5.41
C ILE A 220 -6.77 14.68 5.04
N HIS A 221 -8.09 14.87 4.99
CA HIS A 221 -8.72 16.17 4.73
C HIS A 221 -8.91 17.01 5.99
N LEU A 222 -8.90 16.38 7.18
CA LEU A 222 -9.13 17.05 8.45
C LEU A 222 -7.82 17.30 9.22
N VAL A 223 -7.07 16.24 9.49
CA VAL A 223 -5.91 16.25 10.40
C VAL A 223 -4.85 17.27 9.97
N PRO A 224 -4.42 17.34 8.68
CA PRO A 224 -3.39 18.30 8.27
C PRO A 224 -3.73 19.77 8.46
N GLY A 225 -5.04 20.10 8.56
CA GLY A 225 -5.51 21.47 8.82
C GLY A 225 -5.49 21.87 10.30
N THR A 226 -5.49 20.91 11.22
CA THR A 226 -5.58 21.18 12.67
C THR A 226 -4.32 21.83 13.24
N ALA A 227 -4.48 22.67 14.27
CA ALA A 227 -3.35 23.30 14.96
C ALA A 227 -2.40 22.26 15.59
N ALA A 228 -2.97 21.22 16.21
CA ALA A 228 -2.19 20.13 16.81
C ALA A 228 -1.28 19.43 15.79
N TRP A 229 -1.80 19.14 14.59
CA TRP A 229 -0.98 18.56 13.53
C TRP A 229 0.10 19.51 13.02
N GLN A 230 -0.20 20.80 12.90
CA GLN A 230 0.77 21.79 12.44
C GLN A 230 1.94 21.93 13.42
N VAL A 231 1.67 21.95 14.72
CA VAL A 231 2.70 21.94 15.78
C VAL A 231 3.53 20.65 15.69
N PHE A 232 2.87 19.50 15.58
CA PHE A 232 3.54 18.21 15.39
C PHE A 232 4.44 18.21 14.15
N ALA A 233 3.94 18.66 13.00
CA ALA A 233 4.68 18.67 11.74
C ALA A 233 5.92 19.58 11.80
N ARG A 234 5.82 20.75 12.45
CA ARG A 234 6.98 21.62 12.68
C ARG A 234 8.00 20.95 13.58
N GLY A 235 7.57 20.40 14.72
CA GLY A 235 8.45 19.66 15.64
C GLY A 235 9.11 18.44 14.98
N TRP A 236 8.36 17.73 14.12
CA TRP A 236 8.86 16.58 13.36
C TRP A 236 10.05 16.92 12.47
N GLY A 237 9.97 18.07 11.78
CA GLY A 237 11.06 18.60 10.95
C GLY A 237 12.13 19.38 11.70
N GLY A 238 11.95 19.68 12.99
CA GLY A 238 12.81 20.62 13.70
C GLY A 238 12.70 22.06 13.20
N LEU A 239 11.54 22.45 12.66
CA LEU A 239 11.28 23.79 12.14
C LEU A 239 10.93 24.77 13.27
N ALA A 240 11.21 26.06 13.07
CA ALA A 240 10.84 27.10 14.02
C ALA A 240 9.31 27.13 14.28
N PRO A 241 8.88 27.52 15.51
CA PRO A 241 7.48 27.79 15.81
C PRO A 241 6.88 28.78 14.80
N GLY A 242 5.61 28.56 14.46
CA GLY A 242 4.88 29.37 13.48
C GLY A 242 4.02 30.42 14.09
#